data_AF-A0A4Q3J827-F1
#
_entry.id   AF-A0A4Q3J827-F1
#
_cell.length_a   1.000
_cell.length_b   1.000
_cell.length_c   1.000
_cell.angle_alpha   90.00
_cell.angle_beta   90.00
_cell.angle_gamma   90.00
#
_symmetry.space_group_name_H-M   'P 1'
#
loop_
_entity.id
_entity.type
_entity.pdbx_description
1 polymer ?
#
loop_
_entity_poly.entity_id
_entity_poly.type
_entity_poly.pdbx_seq_one_letter_code
_entity_poly.pdbx_strand_id
1 'polypeptide(L)'
;CNNMILGISMIAVCESFHLADQLGLSRQALFDVASTSSGACWSLNAYCPAPGVGPRSPADNGYRPGFATELMLKDLTLAAEAAKATGAHTALGEHARALYAAFDTDGGHGRDFSAMLEHLSAT
;
A
#
# COMPACT_ATOMS: atom_id res chain seq x y z
N CYS A 1 -13.61 8.24 -0.79
CA CYS A 1 -12.89 8.09 -2.08
C CYS A 1 -11.38 8.31 -1.98
N ASN A 2 -10.87 9.37 -1.32
CA ASN A 2 -9.41 9.60 -1.19
C ASN A 2 -8.65 8.37 -0.66
N ASN A 3 -9.09 7.80 0.46
CA ASN A 3 -8.38 6.66 1.06
C ASN A 3 -8.51 5.36 0.25
N MET A 4 -9.49 5.28 -0.66
CA MET A 4 -9.52 4.21 -1.66
C MET A 4 -8.39 4.37 -2.68
N ILE A 5 -8.15 5.58 -3.18
CA ILE A 5 -6.99 5.87 -4.05
C ILE A 5 -5.69 5.56 -3.30
N LEU A 6 -5.58 5.98 -2.03
CA LEU A 6 -4.41 5.71 -1.19
C LEU A 6 -4.16 4.21 -1.00
N GLY A 7 -5.19 3.44 -0.60
CA GLY A 7 -5.08 1.99 -0.41
C GLY A 7 -4.64 1.27 -1.68
N ILE A 8 -5.26 1.58 -2.82
CA ILE A 8 -4.92 0.98 -4.13
C ILE A 8 -3.48 1.33 -4.52
N SER A 9 -3.12 2.62 -4.49
CA SER A 9 -1.79 3.06 -4.92
C SER A 9 -0.68 2.53 -4.02
N MET A 10 -0.91 2.41 -2.70
CA MET A 10 0.05 1.81 -1.79
C MET A 10 0.27 0.32 -2.11
N ILE A 11 -0.80 -0.45 -2.33
CA ILE A 11 -0.69 -1.86 -2.73
C ILE A 11 0.13 -1.98 -4.03
N ALA A 12 -0.22 -1.20 -5.06
CA ALA A 12 0.48 -1.25 -6.35
C ALA A 12 1.98 -0.91 -6.23
N VAL A 13 2.33 0.05 -5.37
CA VAL A 13 3.74 0.38 -5.09
C VAL A 13 4.42 -0.79 -4.36
N CYS A 14 3.78 -1.40 -3.36
CA CYS A 14 4.31 -2.57 -2.66
C CYS A 14 4.53 -3.75 -3.61
N GLU A 15 3.55 -4.07 -4.46
CA GLU A 15 3.66 -5.12 -5.49
C GLU A 15 4.82 -4.83 -6.47
N SER A 16 5.01 -3.56 -6.85
CA SER A 16 6.12 -3.17 -7.74
C SER A 16 7.48 -3.38 -7.09
N PHE A 17 7.64 -3.02 -5.80
CA PHE A 17 8.87 -3.29 -5.05
C PHE A 17 9.10 -4.78 -4.84
N HIS A 18 8.07 -5.54 -4.47
CA HIS A 18 8.15 -6.98 -4.34
C HIS A 18 8.57 -7.65 -5.66
N LEU A 19 7.98 -7.26 -6.79
CA LEU A 19 8.38 -7.76 -8.10
C LEU A 19 9.84 -7.42 -8.43
N ALA A 20 10.29 -6.20 -8.11
CA ALA A 20 11.69 -5.82 -8.28
C ALA A 20 12.63 -6.72 -7.45
N ASP A 21 12.26 -7.04 -6.20
CA ASP A 21 13.03 -7.97 -5.37
C ASP A 21 13.09 -9.37 -5.99
N GLN A 22 11.96 -9.90 -6.49
CA GLN A 22 11.92 -11.21 -7.17
C GLN A 22 12.77 -11.25 -8.45
N LEU A 23 12.92 -10.11 -9.12
CA LEU A 23 13.77 -9.95 -10.31
C LEU A 23 15.24 -9.66 -9.97
N GLY A 24 15.60 -9.55 -8.69
CA GLY A 24 16.95 -9.19 -8.24
C GLY A 24 17.34 -7.74 -8.58
N LEU A 25 16.36 -6.85 -8.75
CA LEU A 25 16.57 -5.44 -9.04
C LEU A 25 16.74 -4.63 -7.75
N SER A 26 17.52 -3.55 -7.82
CA SER A 26 17.68 -2.62 -6.71
C SER A 26 16.37 -1.85 -6.46
N ARG A 27 15.88 -1.88 -5.21
CA ARG A 27 14.75 -1.04 -4.77
C ARG A 27 15.02 0.45 -5.01
N GLN A 28 16.25 0.92 -4.77
CA GLN A 28 16.61 2.32 -5.04
C GLN A 28 16.51 2.65 -6.53
N ALA A 29 16.95 1.74 -7.41
CA ALA A 29 16.85 1.95 -8.84
C ALA A 29 15.39 2.00 -9.32
N LEU A 30 14.52 1.14 -8.77
CA LEU A 30 13.07 1.23 -9.02
C LEU A 30 12.52 2.58 -8.58
N PHE A 31 12.85 3.04 -7.36
CA PHE A 31 12.40 4.32 -6.83
C PHE A 31 12.85 5.49 -7.72
N ASP A 32 14.14 5.55 -8.09
CA ASP A 32 14.71 6.64 -8.89
C ASP A 32 13.97 6.82 -10.23
N VAL A 33 13.63 5.71 -10.89
CA VAL A 33 12.90 5.72 -12.15
C VAL A 33 11.42 6.03 -11.92
N ALA A 34 10.74 5.30 -11.04
CA ALA A 34 9.29 5.39 -10.88
C ALA A 34 8.84 6.72 -10.27
N SER A 35 9.64 7.31 -9.36
CA SER A 35 9.30 8.55 -8.64
C SER A 35 9.26 9.79 -9.54
N THR A 36 9.92 9.73 -10.69
CA THR A 36 9.99 10.81 -11.68
C THR A 36 9.26 10.47 -12.99
N SER A 37 8.64 9.29 -13.07
CA SER A 37 7.92 8.79 -14.23
C SER A 37 6.41 8.74 -14.01
N SER A 38 5.66 8.10 -14.90
CA SER A 38 4.20 7.94 -14.81
C SER A 38 3.72 7.11 -13.61
N GLY A 39 4.60 6.35 -12.96
CA GLY A 39 4.31 5.63 -11.71
C GLY A 39 4.32 6.51 -10.46
N ALA A 40 4.68 7.79 -10.58
CA ALA A 40 4.78 8.70 -9.46
C ALA A 40 3.41 8.89 -8.78
N CYS A 41 3.39 8.69 -7.46
CA CYS A 41 2.22 8.91 -6.62
C CYS A 41 2.66 9.27 -5.19
N TRP A 42 1.72 9.67 -4.33
CA TRP A 42 2.02 10.03 -2.94
C TRP A 42 2.64 8.85 -2.15
N SER A 43 2.11 7.63 -2.32
CA SER A 43 2.62 6.42 -1.68
C SER A 43 4.08 6.12 -2.04
N LEU A 44 4.54 6.52 -3.23
CA LEU A 44 5.94 6.39 -3.62
C LEU A 44 6.77 7.59 -3.13
N ASN A 45 6.37 8.81 -3.49
CA ASN A 45 7.22 10.00 -3.39
C ASN A 45 7.21 10.68 -2.01
N ALA A 46 6.27 10.34 -1.13
CA ALA A 46 6.15 10.93 0.20
C ALA A 46 6.07 9.88 1.31
N TYR A 47 5.74 8.63 0.98
CA TYR A 47 5.42 7.59 1.96
C TYR A 47 5.93 6.20 1.54
N CYS A 48 7.11 6.16 0.92
CA CYS A 48 7.68 4.96 0.32
C CYS A 48 7.63 3.75 1.27
N PRO A 49 7.08 2.60 0.85
CA PRO A 49 6.94 1.42 1.71
C PRO A 49 8.24 0.61 1.83
N ALA A 50 9.29 0.93 1.07
CA ALA A 50 10.56 0.21 1.08
C ALA A 50 11.53 0.83 2.11
N PRO A 51 11.98 0.06 3.14
CA PRO A 51 12.89 0.58 4.16
C PRO A 51 14.21 1.07 3.55
N GLY A 52 14.65 2.26 3.97
CA GLY A 52 15.88 2.90 3.52
C GLY A 52 15.81 3.51 2.12
N VAL A 53 14.65 3.55 1.48
CA VAL A 53 14.47 4.03 0.10
C VAL A 53 13.50 5.22 0.07
N GLY A 54 13.91 6.29 -0.60
CA GLY A 54 13.09 7.50 -0.73
C GLY A 54 13.03 8.32 0.57
N PRO A 55 11.96 9.12 0.79
CA PRO A 55 11.79 9.89 2.01
C PRO A 55 11.52 9.01 3.23
N ARG A 56 11.91 9.52 4.41
CA ARG A 56 11.64 8.82 5.68
C ARG A 56 10.15 8.54 5.86
N SER A 57 9.79 7.29 6.09
CA SER A 57 8.42 6.81 6.27
C SER A 57 8.34 5.83 7.45
N PRO A 58 7.16 5.30 7.79
CA PRO A 58 7.05 4.19 8.75
C PRO A 58 7.88 2.96 8.39
N ALA A 59 8.17 2.72 7.10
CA ALA A 59 9.03 1.62 6.68
C ALA A 59 10.42 1.66 7.37
N ASP A 60 10.92 2.86 7.72
CA ASP A 60 12.21 3.06 8.37
C ASP A 60 12.18 2.89 9.90
N ASN A 61 11.01 2.62 10.49
CA ASN A 61 10.86 2.50 11.94
C ASN A 61 10.20 1.18 12.38
N GLY A 62 10.29 0.15 11.53
CA GLY A 62 9.66 -1.14 11.76
C GLY A 62 8.15 -1.12 11.49
N TYR A 63 7.69 -0.20 10.64
CA TYR A 63 6.28 0.03 10.32
C TYR A 63 5.41 0.28 11.56
N ARG A 64 5.95 1.02 12.53
CA ARG A 64 5.12 1.58 13.60
C ARG A 64 4.16 2.58 12.97
N PRO A 65 2.85 2.46 13.25
CA PRO A 65 1.82 3.11 12.45
C PRO A 65 1.92 4.63 12.50
N GLY A 66 2.03 5.25 11.33
CA GLY A 66 1.53 6.61 11.12
C GLY A 66 0.04 6.58 10.78
N PHE A 67 -0.37 5.58 9.98
CA PHE A 67 -1.77 5.25 9.72
C PHE A 67 -1.97 3.74 9.77
N ALA A 68 -2.71 3.26 10.78
CA ALA A 68 -2.80 1.84 11.07
C ALA A 68 -3.61 1.06 10.02
N THR A 69 -3.23 -0.20 9.78
CA THR A 69 -3.86 -1.11 8.82
C THR A 69 -5.37 -1.24 9.03
N GLU A 70 -5.82 -1.40 10.27
CA GLU A 70 -7.23 -1.52 10.61
C GLU A 70 -8.04 -0.24 10.29
N LEU A 71 -7.39 0.93 10.34
CA LEU A 71 -8.01 2.19 9.94
C LEU A 71 -8.12 2.31 8.42
N MET A 72 -7.10 1.85 7.69
CA MET A 72 -7.16 1.74 6.23
C MET A 72 -8.28 0.78 5.80
N LEU A 73 -8.36 -0.40 6.42
CA LEU A 73 -9.41 -1.38 6.16
C LEU A 73 -10.81 -0.82 6.44
N LYS A 74 -10.97 -0.09 7.56
CA LYS A 74 -12.22 0.60 7.89
C LYS A 74 -12.61 1.60 6.79
N ASP A 75 -11.68 2.42 6.32
CA ASP A 75 -11.97 3.42 5.27
C ASP A 75 -12.25 2.79 3.89
N LEU A 76 -11.60 1.68 3.55
CA LEU A 76 -11.90 0.91 2.34
C LEU A 76 -13.26 0.22 2.41
N THR A 77 -13.66 -0.23 3.61
CA THR A 77 -15.00 -0.78 3.84
C THR A 77 -16.08 0.28 3.64
N LEU A 78 -15.89 1.49 4.18
CA LEU A 78 -16.80 2.62 3.93
C LEU A 78 -16.88 2.97 2.43
N ALA A 79 -15.77 2.88 1.69
CA ALA A 79 -15.76 3.10 0.24
C ALA A 79 -16.56 2.01 -0.51
N ALA A 80 -16.43 0.74 -0.12
CA ALA A 80 -17.19 -0.36 -0.70
C ALA A 80 -18.70 -0.26 -0.41
N GLU A 81 -19.08 0.15 0.80
CA GLU A 81 -20.47 0.41 1.17
C GLU A 81 -21.08 1.55 0.33
N ALA A 82 -20.34 2.65 0.15
CA ALA A 82 -20.76 3.75 -0.69
C ALA A 82 -20.89 3.35 -2.17
N ALA A 83 -19.96 2.54 -2.68
CA ALA A 83 -20.03 1.99 -4.03
C ALA A 83 -21.30 1.14 -4.23
N LYS A 84 -21.60 0.25 -3.26
CA LYS A 84 -22.81 -0.56 -3.25
C LYS A 84 -24.09 0.30 -3.22
N ALA A 85 -24.13 1.33 -2.38
CA ALA A 85 -25.29 2.20 -2.23
C ALA A 85 -25.57 3.05 -3.49
N THR A 86 -24.54 3.35 -4.29
CA THR A 86 -24.64 4.21 -5.48
C THR A 86 -24.67 3.42 -6.79
N GLY A 87 -24.37 2.11 -6.76
CA GLY A 87 -24.18 1.30 -7.96
C GLY A 87 -22.86 1.60 -8.68
N ALA A 88 -21.92 2.30 -8.05
CA ALA A 88 -20.61 2.58 -8.65
C ALA A 88 -19.75 1.31 -8.69
N HIS A 89 -19.08 1.09 -9.82
CA HIS A 89 -18.16 -0.04 -9.99
C HIS A 89 -16.74 0.35 -9.58
N THR A 90 -16.26 -0.21 -8.48
CA THR A 90 -14.93 0.10 -7.90
C THR A 90 -14.08 -1.17 -7.74
N ALA A 91 -13.85 -1.92 -8.83
CA ALA A 91 -13.20 -3.23 -8.80
C ALA A 91 -11.85 -3.24 -8.07
N LEU A 92 -10.99 -2.25 -8.34
CA LEU A 92 -9.70 -2.13 -7.66
C LEU A 92 -9.85 -1.78 -6.18
N GLY A 93 -10.84 -0.97 -5.82
CA GLY A 93 -11.12 -0.63 -4.42
C GLY A 93 -11.61 -1.84 -3.62
N GLU A 94 -12.45 -2.67 -4.23
CA GLU A 94 -12.92 -3.92 -3.62
C GLU A 94 -11.77 -4.93 -3.43
N HIS A 95 -10.89 -5.03 -4.42
CA HIS A 95 -9.71 -5.88 -4.32
C HIS A 95 -8.73 -5.36 -3.24
N ALA A 96 -8.49 -4.05 -3.20
CA ALA A 96 -7.70 -3.43 -2.15
C ALA A 96 -8.30 -3.71 -0.76
N ARG A 97 -9.62 -3.59 -0.60
CA ARG A 97 -10.31 -3.93 0.66
C ARG A 97 -10.05 -5.38 1.07
N ALA A 98 -10.12 -6.33 0.13
CA ALA A 98 -9.85 -7.74 0.41
C ALA A 98 -8.39 -8.00 0.84
N LEU A 99 -7.43 -7.37 0.16
CA LEU A 99 -6.01 -7.49 0.50
C LEU A 99 -5.71 -6.92 1.90
N TYR A 100 -6.23 -5.74 2.24
CA TYR A 100 -6.06 -5.19 3.58
C TYR A 100 -6.80 -6.00 4.66
N ALA A 101 -7.92 -6.65 4.32
CA ALA A 101 -8.59 -7.55 5.25
C ALA A 101 -7.74 -8.79 5.57
N ALA A 102 -7.15 -9.42 4.54
CA ALA A 102 -6.22 -10.52 4.73
C ALA A 102 -4.98 -10.08 5.50
N PHE A 103 -4.42 -8.91 5.16
CA PHE A 103 -3.24 -8.39 5.84
C PHE A 103 -3.52 -8.08 7.33
N ASP A 104 -4.66 -7.47 7.66
CA ASP A 104 -5.04 -7.21 9.05
C ASP A 104 -5.08 -8.50 9.89
N THR A 105 -5.63 -9.59 9.32
CA THR A 105 -5.67 -10.90 9.99
C THR A 105 -4.32 -11.61 10.05
N ASP A 106 -3.47 -11.40 9.04
CA ASP A 106 -2.19 -12.09 8.87
C ASP A 106 -1.01 -11.26 9.40
N GLY A 107 -1.19 -10.66 10.58
CA GLY A 107 -0.13 -9.97 11.33
C GLY A 107 0.08 -8.49 10.96
N GLY A 108 -0.81 -7.91 10.15
CA GLY A 108 -0.83 -6.49 9.82
C GLY A 108 -1.53 -5.58 10.83
N HIS A 109 -2.35 -6.16 11.72
CA HIS A 109 -3.09 -5.40 12.73
C HIS A 109 -2.17 -4.54 13.61
N GLY A 110 -2.50 -3.25 13.77
CA GLY A 110 -1.70 -2.30 14.55
C GLY A 110 -0.36 -1.90 13.93
N ARG A 111 -0.05 -2.40 12.71
CA ARG A 111 1.09 -1.95 11.90
C ARG A 111 0.66 -0.85 10.96
N ASP A 112 1.62 -0.11 10.42
CA ASP A 112 1.34 0.85 9.37
C ASP A 112 0.80 0.15 8.10
N PHE A 113 -0.16 0.75 7.42
CA PHE A 113 -0.74 0.20 6.19
C PHE A 113 0.31 -0.06 5.09
N SER A 114 1.43 0.67 5.09
CA SER A 114 2.56 0.45 4.16
C SER A 114 3.33 -0.86 4.41
N ALA A 115 3.13 -1.52 5.55
CA ALA A 115 3.69 -2.84 5.84
C ALA A 115 3.14 -3.96 4.95
N MET A 116 2.18 -3.65 4.08
CA MET A 116 1.75 -4.51 2.97
C MET A 116 2.93 -5.07 2.16
N LEU A 117 4.04 -4.32 2.00
CA LEU A 117 5.25 -4.84 1.33
C LEU A 117 5.84 -6.06 2.03
N GLU A 118 5.91 -6.07 3.37
CA GLU A 118 6.42 -7.23 4.11
C GLU A 118 5.46 -8.41 4.02
N HIS A 119 4.15 -8.15 4.07
CA HIS A 119 3.13 -9.19 3.91
C HIS A 119 3.26 -9.91 2.55
N LEU A 120 3.38 -9.14 1.46
CA LEU A 120 3.57 -9.69 0.11
C LEU A 120 4.92 -10.42 -0.06
N SER A 121 5.93 -10.06 0.73
CA SER A 121 7.25 -10.70 0.66
C SER A 121 7.32 -12.01 1.45
N ALA A 122 6.34 -12.28 2.32
CA ALA A 122 6.25 -13.50 3.11
C ALA A 122 5.40 -14.61 2.45
N THR A 123 4.64 -14.26 1.41
CA THR A 123 3.82 -15.17 0.59
C THR A 123 4.59 -15.71 -0.61
#